data_AF-A0AAE5LVZ4-F1
#
_entry.id   AF-A0AAE5LVZ4-F1
#
_cell.length_a   1.000
_cell.length_b   1.000
_cell.length_c   1.000
_cell.angle_alpha   90.00
_cell.angle_beta   90.00
_cell.angle_gamma   90.00
#
_symmetry.space_group_name_H-M   'P 1'
#
loop_
_entity.id
_entity.type
_entity.pdbx_description
1 polymer ?
#
loop_
_entity_poly.entity_id
_entity_poly.type
_entity_poly.pdbx_seq_one_letter_code
_entity_poly.pdbx_strand_id
1 'polypeptide(L)' 'MDVLEPETRTWDRRETKRQCQNCGSYVTRQFVRVFGANDGALYGCLHCLTLRDLREGGGKNA' A
#
# COMPACT_ATOMS: atom_id res chain seq x y z
N MET A 1 30.89 4.83 27.30
CA MET A 1 29.58 5.50 27.19
C MET A 1 29.17 5.42 25.74
N ASP A 2 28.23 4.53 25.50
CA ASP A 2 27.89 3.93 24.21
C ASP A 2 27.31 4.98 23.26
N VAL A 3 27.85 5.00 22.05
CA VAL A 3 27.45 5.87 20.96
C VAL A 3 26.00 5.54 20.63
N LEU A 4 25.08 6.43 20.97
CA LEU A 4 23.70 6.36 20.50
C LEU A 4 23.73 6.52 18.97
N GLU A 5 23.65 5.38 18.28
CA GLU A 5 23.45 5.30 16.83
C GLU A 5 22.26 6.20 16.43
N PRO A 6 22.26 6.79 15.23
CA PRO A 6 21.06 7.44 14.71
C PRO A 6 20.04 6.34 14.45
N GLU A 7 19.29 5.97 15.49
CA GLU A 7 18.08 5.18 15.40
C GLU A 7 17.20 5.88 14.37
N THR A 8 17.24 5.35 13.14
CA THR A 8 16.41 5.75 12.02
C THR A 8 14.99 5.60 12.50
N ARG A 9 14.47 6.71 13.02
CA ARG A 9 13.21 6.81 13.73
C ARG A 9 12.20 5.98 12.96
N THR A 10 11.76 4.89 13.56
CA THR A 10 10.86 3.89 13.00
C THR A 10 9.45 4.47 12.89
N TRP A 11 9.32 5.57 12.16
CA TRP A 11 8.06 6.13 11.67
C TRP A 11 7.37 5.17 10.67
N ASP A 12 8.00 4.03 10.39
CA ASP A 12 7.47 2.89 9.65
C ASP A 12 6.23 2.23 10.28
N ARG A 13 5.86 2.53 11.54
CA ARG A 13 4.61 1.99 12.12
C ARG A 13 3.32 2.56 11.49
N ARG A 14 3.43 3.60 10.64
CA ARG A 14 2.31 4.17 9.88
C ARG A 14 2.60 4.34 8.39
N GLU A 15 3.56 3.59 7.86
CA GLU A 15 3.60 3.36 6.42
C GLU A 15 2.48 2.38 6.07
N THR A 16 1.24 2.87 6.02
CA THR A 16 0.19 2.22 5.23
C THR A 16 0.76 2.08 3.83
N LYS A 17 1.26 0.89 3.46
CA LYS A 17 1.98 0.58 2.20
C LYS A 17 1.36 1.39 1.06
N ARG A 18 1.99 2.52 0.72
CA ARG A 18 1.49 3.44 -0.32
C ARG A 18 1.88 2.95 -1.70
N GLN A 19 2.00 1.64 -1.85
CA GLN A 19 2.51 0.99 -3.03
C GLN A 19 1.60 -0.19 -3.35
N CYS A 20 1.21 -0.29 -4.61
CA CYS A 20 0.53 -1.45 -5.13
C CYS A 20 1.46 -2.67 -5.05
N GLN A 21 1.00 -3.79 -4.49
CA GLN A 21 1.80 -5.02 -4.39
C GLN A 21 1.95 -5.74 -5.74
N ASN A 22 1.07 -5.48 -6.71
CA ASN A 22 1.14 -6.10 -8.03
C ASN A 22 2.12 -5.40 -8.98
N CYS A 23 2.17 -4.05 -8.97
CA CYS A 23 3.04 -3.30 -9.90
C CYS A 23 4.03 -2.35 -9.24
N GLY A 24 4.06 -2.24 -7.91
CA GLY A 24 4.96 -1.33 -7.17
C GLY A 24 4.61 0.16 -7.29
N SER A 25 3.61 0.53 -8.09
CA SER A 25 3.25 1.92 -8.32
C SER A 25 2.73 2.61 -7.06
N TYR A 26 3.05 3.89 -6.92
CA TYR A 26 2.64 4.70 -5.78
C TYR A 26 1.14 4.97 -5.79
N VAL A 27 0.52 4.89 -4.62
CA VAL A 27 -0.91 5.14 -4.40
C VAL A 27 -1.15 6.06 -3.21
N THR A 28 -2.29 6.76 -3.23
CA THR A 28 -2.64 7.67 -2.14
C THR A 28 -3.27 6.91 -0.97
N ARG A 29 -3.19 7.50 0.24
CA ARG A 29 -3.85 6.92 1.42
C ARG A 29 -5.38 6.88 1.31
N GLN A 30 -5.97 7.78 0.52
CA GLN A 30 -7.40 7.75 0.23
C GLN A 30 -7.74 6.58 -0.69
N PHE A 31 -6.87 6.28 -1.66
CA PHE A 31 -7.03 5.13 -2.53
C PHE A 31 -7.02 3.81 -1.75
N VAL A 32 -6.03 3.63 -0.87
CA VAL A 32 -5.94 2.43 -0.01
C VAL A 32 -7.15 2.32 0.93
N ARG A 33 -7.75 3.43 1.37
CA ARG A 33 -8.97 3.38 2.20
C ARG A 33 -10.20 2.86 1.46
N VAL A 34 -10.28 3.05 0.15
CA VAL A 34 -11.45 2.65 -0.65
C VAL A 34 -11.25 1.27 -1.29
N PHE A 35 -10.03 1.00 -1.76
CA PHE A 35 -9.71 -0.19 -2.55
C PHE A 35 -8.73 -1.15 -1.87
N GLY A 36 -8.17 -0.77 -0.72
CA GLY A 36 -7.30 -1.64 0.07
C GLY A 36 -8.07 -2.79 0.70
N ALA A 37 -7.33 -3.86 0.99
CA ALA A 37 -7.84 -4.99 1.76
C ALA A 37 -7.94 -4.64 3.26
N ASN A 38 -8.54 -5.54 4.05
CA ASN A 38 -8.74 -5.32 5.49
C ASN A 38 -7.41 -5.20 6.27
N ASP A 39 -6.35 -5.80 5.75
CA ASP A 39 -4.98 -5.69 6.24
C ASP A 39 -4.29 -4.37 5.86
N GLY A 40 -4.94 -3.54 5.03
CA GLY A 40 -4.39 -2.27 4.57
C GLY A 40 -3.41 -2.38 3.41
N ALA A 41 -3.19 -3.57 2.84
CA ALA A 41 -2.45 -3.74 1.59
C ALA A 41 -3.34 -3.47 0.37
N LEU A 42 -2.69 -3.06 -0.71
CA LEU A 42 -3.34 -2.81 -1.99
C LEU A 42 -2.72 -3.73 -3.05
N TYR A 43 -3.45 -4.74 -3.52
CA TYR A 43 -2.94 -5.66 -4.54
C TYR A 43 -3.27 -5.23 -5.97
N GLY A 44 -4.07 -4.19 -6.16
CA GLY A 44 -4.41 -3.67 -7.48
C GLY A 44 -4.52 -2.14 -7.46
N CYS A 45 -4.07 -1.46 -8.51
CA CYS A 45 -4.23 -0.01 -8.65
C CYS A 45 -4.57 0.37 -10.09
N LEU A 46 -4.93 1.63 -10.31
CA LEU A 46 -5.30 2.16 -11.64
C LEU A 46 -4.16 2.15 -12.66
N HIS A 47 -2.92 1.87 -12.24
CA HIS A 47 -1.79 1.71 -13.15
C HIS A 47 -1.74 0.32 -13.79
N CYS A 48 -2.20 -0.72 -13.08
CA CYS A 48 -2.13 -2.11 -13.55
C CYS A 48 -3.48 -2.76 -13.80
N LEU A 49 -4.57 -2.18 -13.30
CA LEU A 49 -5.94 -2.67 -13.44
C LEU A 49 -6.88 -1.54 -13.86
N THR A 50 -8.02 -1.91 -14.47
CA THR A 50 -9.08 -0.94 -14.73
C THR A 50 -9.90 -0.68 -13.47
N LEU A 51 -10.64 0.44 -13.44
CA LEU A 51 -11.57 0.73 -12.34
C LEU A 51 -12.63 -0.37 -12.18
N ARG A 52 -13.01 -1.02 -13.28
CA ARG A 52 -13.97 -2.12 -13.28
C ARG A 52 -13.41 -3.32 -12.52
N ASP A 53 -12.19 -3.74 -12.84
CA ASP A 53 -11.51 -4.86 -12.15
C ASP A 53 -11.37 -4.59 -10.65
N LEU A 54 -10.99 -3.37 -10.26
CA LEU A 54 -10.88 -2.97 -8.85
C LEU A 54 -12.22 -3.06 -8.11
N ARG A 55 -13.31 -2.71 -8.79
CA ARG A 55 -14.67 -2.71 -8.23
C ARG A 55 -15.26 -4.12 -8.14
N GLU A 56 -14.88 -5.02 -9.04
CA GLU A 56 -15.22 -6.46 -9.00
C GLU A 56 -14.37 -7.24 -7.99
N GLY A 57 -13.38 -6.60 -7.34
CA GLY A 57 -12.52 -7.23 -6.34
C GLY A 57 -11.20 -7.76 -6.87
N GLY A 58 -10.76 -7.36 -8.07
CA GLY A 58 -9.47 -7.71 -8.68
C GLY A 58 -8.23 -7.28 -7.87
N GLY A 59 -8.41 -6.49 -6.81
CA GLY A 59 -7.40 -6.27 -5.79
C GLY A 59 -7.19 -7.45 -4.82
N LYS A 60 -7.81 -8.62 -5.01
CA LYS A 60 -7.55 -9.82 -4.19
C LYS A 60 -7.68 -11.15 -4.95
N ASN A 61 -7.96 -11.11 -6.25
CA ASN A 61 -8.15 -12.30 -7.09
C ASN A 61 -7.54 -12.05 -8.48
N ALA A 62 -6.25 -12.34 -8.60
CA ALA A 62 -5.59 -12.76 -9.83
C ALA A 62 -4.44 -13.68 -9.44
#